data_AF-A0A373LRB1-F1
#
_entry.id   AF-A0A373LRB1-F1
#
_cell.length_a   1.000
_cell.length_b   1.000
_cell.length_c   1.000
_cell.angle_alpha   90.00
_cell.angle_beta   90.00
_cell.angle_gamma   90.00
#
_symmetry.space_group_name_H-M   'P 1'
#
loop_
_entity.id
_entity.type
_entity.pdbx_description
1 polymer ?
#
loop_
_entity_poly.entity_id
_entity_poly.type
_entity_poly.pdbx_seq_one_letter_code
_entity_poly.pdbx_strand_id
1 'polypeptide(L)'
;MYMMKKQSDWASYVMMEEPFWRNDMTPEEFELERAYLVNIYSRGIKAKINYKPLWYQGKKVNYDSSQDFMEIVELAGKIAHMTDDELEKIIIDV
;
A
#
# COMPACT_ATOMS: atom_id res chain seq x y z
N MET A 1 18.11 -3.56 27.21
CA MET A 1 18.50 -3.98 25.85
C MET A 1 17.41 -3.48 24.93
N TYR A 2 17.60 -2.32 24.31
CA TYR A 2 16.62 -1.81 23.34
C TYR A 2 16.71 -2.71 22.11
N MET A 3 15.66 -3.47 21.83
CA MET A 3 15.54 -4.17 20.54
C MET A 3 15.47 -3.08 19.47
N MET A 4 16.60 -2.80 18.82
CA MET A 4 16.58 -2.16 17.51
C MET A 4 15.77 -3.09 16.62
N LYS A 5 14.48 -2.78 16.44
CA LYS A 5 13.67 -3.33 15.35
C LYS A 5 14.53 -3.19 14.10
N LYS A 6 14.90 -4.31 13.46
CA LYS A 6 15.71 -4.31 12.23
C LYS A 6 15.11 -3.26 11.30
N GLN A 7 15.91 -2.27 10.96
CA GLN A 7 15.57 -1.31 9.93
C GLN A 7 15.44 -2.10 8.63
N SER A 8 14.38 -1.87 7.85
CA SER A 8 14.25 -2.50 6.53
C SER A 8 15.38 -1.99 5.65
N ASP A 9 16.25 -2.90 5.20
CA ASP A 9 17.47 -2.56 4.44
C ASP A 9 17.17 -1.85 3.10
N TRP A 10 15.93 -1.98 2.60
CA TRP A 10 15.48 -1.39 1.34
C TRP A 10 14.82 -0.01 1.50
N ALA A 11 14.32 0.33 2.69
CA ALA A 11 13.46 1.50 2.87
C ALA A 11 14.22 2.71 3.40
N SER A 12 13.91 3.87 2.85
CA SER A 12 14.43 5.15 3.35
C SER A 12 13.69 5.59 4.61
N TYR A 13 14.29 6.49 5.41
CA TYR A 13 13.62 7.07 6.58
C TYR A 13 12.27 7.73 6.24
N VAL A 14 12.18 8.41 5.09
CA VAL A 14 10.94 9.06 4.64
C VAL A 14 9.83 8.04 4.38
N MET A 15 10.16 6.88 3.80
CA MET A 15 9.20 5.79 3.61
C MET A 15 8.66 5.25 4.94
N MET A 16 9.50 5.26 5.99
CA MET A 16 9.11 4.80 7.32
C MET A 16 8.17 5.75 8.06
N GLU A 17 8.06 7.00 7.60
CA GLU A 17 7.16 8.01 8.16
C GLU A 17 5.73 7.91 7.57
N GLU A 18 5.53 7.12 6.52
CA GLU A 18 4.21 6.90 5.92
C GLU A 18 3.24 6.27 6.92
N PRO A 19 1.95 6.67 6.93
CA PRO A 19 0.99 6.26 7.95
C PRO A 19 0.63 4.77 7.93
N PHE A 20 1.00 4.06 6.86
CA PHE A 20 0.79 2.62 6.69
C PHE A 20 2.06 1.79 6.91
N TRP A 21 3.19 2.41 7.26
CA TRP A 21 4.47 1.72 7.40
C TRP A 21 4.43 0.57 8.41
N ARG A 22 5.08 -0.55 8.06
CA ARG A 22 5.24 -1.74 8.90
C ARG A 22 6.64 -2.35 8.67
N ASN A 23 7.32 -2.80 9.72
CA ASN A 23 8.73 -3.23 9.60
C ASN A 23 8.95 -4.52 8.82
N ASP A 24 7.94 -5.36 8.71
CA ASP A 24 7.93 -6.62 7.95
C ASP A 24 7.26 -6.45 6.57
N MET A 25 7.09 -5.21 6.11
CA MET A 25 6.61 -4.88 4.76
C MET A 25 7.69 -5.12 3.71
N THR A 26 7.28 -5.69 2.58
CA THR A 26 8.13 -5.79 1.38
C THR A 26 8.04 -4.51 0.54
N PRO A 27 9.01 -4.21 -0.34
CA PRO A 27 8.92 -3.09 -1.28
C PRO A 27 7.62 -3.09 -2.10
N GLU A 28 7.15 -4.27 -2.48
CA GLU A 28 5.92 -4.48 -3.25
C GLU A 28 4.67 -4.10 -2.44
N GLU A 29 4.57 -4.59 -1.20
CA GLU A 29 3.48 -4.22 -0.28
C GLU A 29 3.45 -2.70 -0.05
N PHE A 30 4.63 -2.05 0.02
CA PHE A 30 4.74 -0.61 0.18
C PHE A 30 4.19 0.16 -1.01
N GLU A 31 4.60 -0.18 -2.24
CA GLU A 31 4.14 0.52 -3.44
C GLU A 31 2.62 0.41 -3.62
N LEU A 32 2.04 -0.75 -3.28
CA LEU A 32 0.60 -0.97 -3.36
C LEU A 32 -0.17 -0.19 -2.30
N GLU A 33 0.28 -0.19 -1.04
CA GLU A 33 -0.32 0.63 0.03
C GLU A 33 -0.20 2.12 -0.26
N ARG A 34 0.94 2.56 -0.81
CA ARG A 34 1.16 3.94 -1.24
C ARG A 34 0.19 4.34 -2.33
N ALA A 35 0.01 3.50 -3.34
CA ALA A 35 -0.97 3.75 -4.40
C ALA A 35 -2.41 3.82 -3.89
N TYR A 36 -2.77 2.90 -2.98
CA TYR A 36 -4.08 2.92 -2.32
C TYR A 36 -4.27 4.21 -1.50
N LEU A 37 -3.28 4.64 -0.72
CA LEU A 37 -3.31 5.90 0.01
C LEU A 37 -3.53 7.11 -0.92
N VAL A 38 -2.77 7.19 -2.02
CA VAL A 38 -2.90 8.27 -3.01
C VAL A 38 -4.29 8.26 -3.66
N ASN A 39 -4.81 7.09 -4.01
CA ASN A 39 -6.14 6.93 -4.56
C ASN A 39 -7.21 7.48 -3.60
N ILE A 40 -7.13 7.07 -2.34
CA ILE A 40 -8.00 7.52 -1.26
C ILE A 40 -7.90 9.05 -1.09
N TYR A 41 -6.71 9.63 -0.95
CA TYR A 41 -6.57 11.10 -0.84
C TYR A 41 -7.08 11.86 -2.07
N SER A 42 -6.84 11.35 -3.28
CA SER A 42 -7.34 11.95 -4.52
C SER A 42 -8.86 11.98 -4.56
N ARG A 43 -9.53 10.97 -3.98
CA ARG A 43 -10.98 10.97 -3.75
C ARG A 43 -11.38 11.93 -2.63
N GLY A 44 -10.51 12.13 -1.63
CA GLY A 44 -10.73 12.97 -0.45
C GLY A 44 -10.69 14.46 -0.71
N ILE A 45 -10.00 14.90 -1.78
CA ILE A 45 -10.20 16.25 -2.33
C ILE A 45 -11.70 16.50 -2.67
N LYS A 46 -12.52 15.43 -2.80
CA LYS A 46 -13.97 15.49 -3.01
C LYS A 46 -14.82 15.01 -1.80
N ALA A 47 -14.27 14.43 -0.73
CA ALA A 47 -15.04 13.91 0.44
C ALA A 47 -14.23 13.87 1.76
N LYS A 48 -14.89 13.96 2.93
CA LYS A 48 -14.23 13.75 4.25
C LYS A 48 -13.82 12.29 4.39
N ILE A 49 -12.52 11.99 4.34
CA ILE A 49 -12.01 10.61 4.35
C ILE A 49 -11.38 10.23 5.69
N ASN A 50 -11.74 9.04 6.17
CA ASN A 50 -11.01 8.29 7.20
C ASN A 50 -10.16 7.20 6.51
N TYR A 51 -8.88 7.48 6.29
CA TYR A 51 -7.96 6.49 5.75
C TYR A 51 -7.69 5.38 6.79
N LYS A 52 -7.66 4.13 6.32
CA LYS A 52 -7.20 2.95 7.05
C LYS A 52 -6.32 2.12 6.12
N PRO A 53 -5.07 1.76 6.51
CA PRO A 53 -4.22 0.86 5.70
C PRO A 53 -4.91 -0.47 5.39
N LEU A 54 -4.60 -1.10 4.25
CA LEU A 54 -5.23 -2.36 3.85
C LEU A 54 -4.93 -3.46 4.87
N TRP A 55 -3.68 -3.57 5.31
CA TRP A 55 -3.29 -4.57 6.31
C TRP A 55 -4.05 -4.42 7.64
N TYR A 56 -4.41 -3.19 8.02
CA TYR A 56 -5.19 -2.95 9.25
C TYR A 56 -6.65 -3.39 9.09
N GLN A 57 -7.14 -3.45 7.86
CA GLN A 57 -8.48 -3.93 7.52
C GLN A 57 -8.53 -5.46 7.36
N GLY A 58 -7.40 -6.17 7.46
CA GLY A 58 -7.33 -7.58 7.06
C GLY A 58 -7.47 -7.75 5.56
N LYS A 59 -7.03 -6.76 4.78
CA LYS A 59 -7.12 -6.75 3.32
C LYS A 59 -5.75 -6.70 2.68
N LYS A 60 -5.66 -7.23 1.46
CA LYS A 60 -4.50 -7.07 0.58
C LYS A 60 -4.95 -6.81 -0.84
N VAL A 61 -4.07 -6.25 -1.65
CA VAL A 61 -4.27 -6.29 -3.11
C VAL A 61 -3.93 -7.71 -3.56
N ASN A 62 -4.76 -8.27 -4.44
CA ASN A 62 -4.49 -9.51 -5.15
C ASN A 62 -3.47 -9.20 -6.25
N TYR A 63 -2.21 -9.34 -5.89
CA TYR A 63 -1.08 -9.35 -6.82
C TYR A 63 -0.34 -10.66 -6.60
N ASP A 64 0.03 -11.30 -7.70
CA ASP A 64 0.77 -12.55 -7.61
C ASP A 64 2.23 -12.20 -7.31
N SER A 65 2.74 -12.67 -6.17
CA SER A 65 4.14 -12.47 -5.77
C SER A 65 5.17 -13.06 -6.74
N SER A 66 4.73 -13.86 -7.73
CA SER A 66 5.57 -14.30 -8.84
C SER A 66 5.79 -13.25 -9.95
N GLN A 67 5.11 -12.10 -9.87
CA GLN A 67 5.22 -11.02 -10.84
C GLN A 67 6.49 -10.18 -10.67
N ASP A 68 6.99 -9.64 -11.79
CA ASP A 68 8.13 -8.73 -11.83
C ASP A 68 7.81 -7.42 -11.09
N PHE A 69 8.78 -6.86 -10.38
CA PHE A 69 8.62 -5.60 -9.63
C PHE A 69 8.12 -4.45 -10.53
N MET A 70 8.51 -4.42 -11.81
CA MET A 70 8.01 -3.43 -12.77
C MET A 70 6.50 -3.55 -12.98
N GLU A 71 5.95 -4.77 -13.06
CA GLU A 71 4.50 -4.98 -13.16
C GLU A 71 3.77 -4.48 -11.91
N ILE A 72 4.41 -4.58 -10.74
CA ILE A 72 3.86 -4.10 -9.47
C ILE A 72 3.81 -2.58 -9.44
N VAL A 73 4.86 -1.90 -9.91
CA VAL A 73 4.87 -0.43 -10.06
C VAL A 73 3.79 0.02 -11.05
N GLU A 74 3.60 -0.70 -12.16
CA GLU A 74 2.52 -0.41 -13.10
C GLU A 74 1.13 -0.61 -12.49
N LEU A 75 0.93 -1.68 -11.72
CA LEU A 75 -0.31 -1.94 -10.99
C LEU A 75 -0.58 -0.85 -9.95
N ALA A 76 0.42 -0.46 -9.18
CA ALA A 76 0.35 0.65 -8.24
C ALA A 76 -0.04 1.96 -8.95
N GLY A 77 0.55 2.24 -10.12
CA GLY A 77 0.16 3.37 -10.96
C GLY A 77 -1.33 3.34 -11.38
N LYS A 78 -1.88 2.15 -11.67
CA LYS A 78 -3.31 1.99 -11.98
C LYS A 78 -4.19 2.21 -10.74
N ILE A 79 -3.83 1.60 -9.61
CA ILE A 79 -4.57 1.71 -8.34
C ILE A 79 -4.78 3.17 -7.95
N ALA A 80 -3.75 4.03 -8.10
CA ALA A 80 -3.84 5.45 -7.82
C ALA A 80 -5.00 6.17 -8.54
N HIS A 81 -5.50 5.60 -9.65
CA HIS A 81 -6.54 6.18 -10.50
C HIS A 81 -7.82 5.32 -10.64
N MET A 82 -7.88 4.14 -10.00
CA MET A 82 -9.04 3.24 -10.09
C MET A 82 -10.27 3.76 -9.33
N THR A 83 -11.45 3.36 -9.79
CA THR A 83 -12.76 3.55 -9.14
C THR A 83 -12.98 2.56 -8.00
N ASP A 84 -14.02 2.75 -7.19
CA ASP A 84 -14.37 1.85 -6.07
C ASP A 84 -14.64 0.42 -6.58
N ASP A 85 -15.49 0.29 -7.59
CA ASP A 85 -15.84 -0.99 -8.21
C ASP A 85 -14.63 -1.73 -8.79
N GLU A 86 -13.62 -1.00 -9.26
CA GLU A 86 -12.38 -1.59 -9.76
C GLU A 86 -11.45 -2.03 -8.64
N LEU A 87 -11.36 -1.24 -7.56
CA LEU A 87 -10.60 -1.62 -6.38
C LEU A 87 -11.19 -2.87 -5.71
N GLU A 88 -12.52 -2.97 -5.61
CA GLU A 88 -13.19 -4.14 -5.01
C GLU A 88 -12.88 -5.45 -5.75
N LYS A 89 -12.54 -5.39 -7.05
CA LYS A 89 -12.16 -6.58 -7.83
C LYS A 89 -10.76 -7.10 -7.51
N ILE A 90 -9.88 -6.22 -7.04
CA ILE A 90 -8.47 -6.56 -6.78
C ILE A 90 -8.17 -6.64 -5.29
N ILE A 91 -8.93 -5.97 -4.43
CA ILE A 91 -8.74 -6.07 -2.98
C ILE A 91 -9.40 -7.35 -2.49
N ILE A 92 -8.62 -8.16 -1.77
CA ILE A 92 -9.04 -9.42 -1.19
C ILE A 92 -8.94 -9.36 0.34
N ASP A 93 -9.86 -10.03 1.01
CA ASP A 93 -9.80 -10.24 2.46
C ASP A 93 -8.81 -11.39 2.77
N VAL A 94 -8.07 -11.27 3.87
CA VAL A 94 -6.99 -12.19 4.29
C VAL A 94 -7.25 -12.76 5.68
#